data_AF-A0A5D6UYT7-F1
#
_entry.id   AF-A0A5D6UYT7-F1
#
_cell.length_a   1.000
_cell.length_b   1.000
_cell.length_c   1.000
_cell.angle_alpha   90.00
_cell.angle_beta   90.00
_cell.angle_gamma   90.00
#
_symmetry.space_group_name_H-M   'P 1'
#
loop_
_entity.id
_entity.type
_entity.pdbx_description
1 polymer ?
#
loop_
_entity_poly.entity_id
_entity_poly.type
_entity_poly.pdbx_seq_one_letter_code
_entity_poly.pdbx_strand_id
1 'polypeptide(L)'
;MSEAAAAQATEVTTRYAQVAGARGGTAKRTKNLTEDAKKAKNELMELLPALLGPLSRIATRLPDHDLLASATLSNKQLRKLRPLAFTGVVKAILDSAARADVAPLLTKQGLTATVLKPLRDALTAFQTAQPATRQTINERIVAGAALEDLLSALMDEVRQLDADMKAFKLLNRPLYEGYVQARKLVTTGGKGGSEEVK
;
A
#
# COMPACT_ATOMS: atom_id res chain seq x y z
N MET A 1 -28.82 -0.57 37.07
CA MET A 1 -28.20 -0.16 35.79
C MET A 1 -29.11 -0.64 34.68
N SER A 2 -29.58 0.25 33.81
CA SER A 2 -30.51 -0.11 32.72
C SER A 2 -29.81 -0.97 31.67
N GLU A 3 -30.47 -2.03 31.19
CA GLU A 3 -29.99 -2.92 30.13
C GLU A 3 -29.68 -2.15 28.83
N ALA A 4 -30.46 -1.09 28.54
CA ALA A 4 -30.24 -0.19 27.41
C ALA A 4 -28.93 0.61 27.52
N ALA A 5 -28.55 1.01 28.74
CA ALA A 5 -27.30 1.75 28.98
C ALA A 5 -26.06 0.85 28.83
N ALA A 6 -26.18 -0.43 29.19
CA ALA A 6 -25.11 -1.42 28.99
C ALA A 6 -24.89 -1.78 27.51
N ALA A 7 -25.98 -1.88 26.74
CA ALA A 7 -25.92 -2.09 25.30
C ALA A 7 -25.25 -0.92 24.57
N GLN A 8 -25.64 0.32 24.88
CA GLN A 8 -25.02 1.53 24.33
C GLN A 8 -23.53 1.64 24.68
N ALA A 9 -23.12 1.30 25.90
CA ALA A 9 -21.71 1.31 26.29
C ALA A 9 -20.86 0.34 25.45
N THR A 10 -21.42 -0.83 25.15
CA THR A 10 -20.75 -1.86 24.31
C THR A 10 -20.65 -1.40 22.85
N GLU A 11 -21.69 -0.73 22.34
CA GLU A 11 -21.70 -0.17 20.99
C GLU A 11 -20.63 0.93 20.83
N VAL A 12 -20.49 1.82 21.82
CA VAL A 12 -19.46 2.87 21.85
C VAL A 12 -18.05 2.27 21.84
N THR A 13 -17.78 1.21 22.60
CA THR A 13 -16.47 0.54 22.57
C THR A 13 -16.14 -0.07 21.21
N THR A 14 -17.15 -0.62 20.53
CA THR A 14 -17.00 -1.19 19.18
C THR A 14 -16.67 -0.10 18.16
N ARG A 15 -17.39 1.02 18.20
CA ARG A 15 -17.13 2.18 17.33
C ARG A 15 -15.76 2.80 17.57
N TYR A 16 -15.30 2.84 18.83
CA TYR A 16 -13.94 3.31 19.14
C TYR A 16 -12.86 2.43 18.52
N ALA A 17 -13.02 1.11 18.55
CA ALA A 17 -12.11 0.18 17.89
C ALA A 17 -12.07 0.37 16.37
N GLN A 18 -13.24 0.64 15.75
CA GLN A 18 -13.34 0.95 14.32
C GLN A 18 -12.62 2.26 13.96
N VAL A 19 -12.76 3.31 14.77
CA VAL A 19 -12.04 4.59 14.61
C VAL A 19 -10.53 4.40 14.75
N ALA A 20 -10.07 3.60 15.73
CA ALA A 20 -8.66 3.30 15.91
C ALA A 20 -8.09 2.53 14.70
N GLY A 21 -8.83 1.56 14.17
CA GLY A 21 -8.47 0.83 12.95
C GLY A 21 -8.38 1.74 11.71
N ALA A 22 -9.37 2.61 11.50
CA ALA A 22 -9.42 3.54 10.37
C ALA A 22 -8.26 4.55 10.42
N ARG A 23 -7.90 5.05 11.62
CA ARG A 23 -6.71 5.90 11.84
C ARG A 23 -5.40 5.20 11.49
N GLY A 24 -5.28 3.90 11.75
CA GLY A 24 -4.12 3.11 11.32
C GLY A 24 -3.96 3.07 9.80
N GLY A 25 -5.08 3.05 9.07
CA GLY A 25 -5.12 3.07 7.60
C GLY A 25 -4.60 4.38 6.99
N THR A 26 -4.89 5.52 7.62
CA THR A 26 -4.46 6.85 7.12
C THR A 26 -2.96 7.10 7.35
N ALA A 27 -2.35 6.44 8.34
CA ALA A 27 -0.92 6.53 8.67
C ALA A 27 0.02 5.69 7.78
N LYS A 28 -0.54 4.89 6.85
CA LYS A 28 0.12 4.29 5.66
C LYS A 28 1.35 5.11 5.23
N ARG A 29 2.59 4.64 5.01
CA ARG A 29 3.67 5.46 4.39
C ARG A 29 4.07 4.88 3.01
N THR A 30 4.17 5.74 1.99
CA THR A 30 4.46 5.32 0.59
C THR A 30 5.91 5.52 0.13
N LYS A 31 6.74 6.21 0.95
CA LYS A 31 8.13 6.53 0.59
C LYS A 31 8.95 5.26 0.32
N ASN A 32 8.87 4.27 1.21
CA ASN A 32 9.62 3.03 1.09
C ASN A 32 9.19 2.24 -0.15
N LEU A 33 7.87 2.14 -0.41
CA LEU A 33 7.33 1.46 -1.59
C LEU A 33 7.83 2.03 -2.92
N THR A 34 8.03 3.35 -2.97
CA THR A 34 8.52 4.03 -4.18
C THR A 34 10.01 3.74 -4.42
N GLU A 35 10.80 3.72 -3.35
CA GLU A 35 12.22 3.34 -3.43
C GLU A 35 12.39 1.85 -3.77
N ASP A 36 11.55 0.98 -3.22
CA ASP A 36 11.55 -0.46 -3.52
C ASP A 36 11.28 -0.72 -5.02
N ALA A 37 10.27 -0.06 -5.58
CA ALA A 37 9.98 -0.16 -7.02
C ALA A 37 11.13 0.37 -7.89
N LYS A 38 11.79 1.45 -7.46
CA LYS A 38 12.94 2.01 -8.17
C LYS A 38 14.16 1.09 -8.10
N LYS A 39 14.43 0.50 -6.93
CA LYS A 39 15.50 -0.46 -6.71
C LYS A 39 15.31 -1.70 -7.57
N ALA A 40 14.11 -2.30 -7.55
CA ALA A 40 13.78 -3.46 -8.38
C ALA A 40 13.89 -3.17 -9.88
N LYS A 41 13.49 -1.96 -10.33
CA LYS A 41 13.69 -1.54 -11.73
C LYS A 41 15.17 -1.45 -12.11
N ASN A 42 16.00 -0.89 -11.22
CA ASN A 42 17.42 -0.73 -11.49
C ASN A 42 18.14 -2.09 -11.54
N GLU A 43 17.78 -3.00 -10.63
CA GLU A 43 18.28 -4.37 -10.61
C GLU A 43 17.92 -5.13 -11.90
N LEU A 44 16.67 -4.98 -12.37
CA LEU A 44 16.28 -5.50 -13.69
C LEU A 44 17.13 -4.92 -14.82
N MET A 45 17.35 -3.60 -14.83
CA MET A 45 18.15 -2.93 -15.86
C MET A 45 19.63 -3.34 -15.85
N GLU A 46 20.15 -3.75 -14.69
CA GLU A 46 21.51 -4.26 -14.54
C GLU A 46 21.65 -5.70 -15.02
N LEU A 47 20.68 -6.56 -14.70
CA LEU A 47 20.72 -7.98 -15.00
C LEU A 47 20.28 -8.31 -16.45
N LEU A 48 19.36 -7.55 -17.03
CA LEU A 48 18.80 -7.83 -18.36
C LEU A 48 19.87 -7.95 -19.47
N PRO A 49 20.88 -7.06 -19.56
CA PRO A 49 21.91 -7.13 -20.60
C PRO A 49 22.68 -8.46 -20.65
N ALA A 50 22.83 -9.15 -19.51
CA ALA A 50 23.48 -10.45 -19.44
C ALA A 50 22.72 -11.54 -20.23
N LEU A 51 21.40 -11.39 -20.40
CA LEU A 51 20.55 -12.29 -21.19
C LEU A 51 20.41 -11.84 -22.65
N LEU A 52 20.35 -10.54 -22.91
CA LEU A 52 20.11 -9.98 -24.25
C LEU A 52 21.19 -10.38 -25.28
N GLY A 53 22.46 -10.32 -24.90
CA GLY A 53 23.57 -10.68 -25.81
C GLY A 53 23.52 -12.15 -26.26
N PRO A 54 23.43 -13.11 -25.32
CA PRO A 54 23.21 -14.53 -25.61
C PRO A 54 21.96 -14.80 -26.44
N LEU A 55 20.83 -14.15 -26.13
CA LEU A 55 19.60 -14.27 -26.91
C LEU A 55 19.77 -13.78 -28.35
N SER A 56 20.44 -12.64 -28.56
CA SER A 56 20.70 -12.11 -29.90
C SER A 56 21.51 -13.10 -30.75
N ARG A 57 22.51 -13.75 -30.16
CA ARG A 57 23.31 -14.79 -30.85
C ARG A 57 22.53 -16.06 -31.17
N ILE A 58 21.54 -16.41 -30.35
CA ILE A 58 20.68 -17.57 -30.62
C ILE A 58 19.66 -17.21 -31.70
N ALA A 59 19.09 -16.01 -31.65
CA ALA A 59 18.16 -15.50 -32.64
C ALA A 59 18.76 -15.49 -34.05
N THR A 60 20.02 -15.06 -34.20
CA THR A 60 20.72 -15.11 -35.49
C THR A 60 20.98 -16.54 -36.00
N ARG A 61 21.14 -17.51 -35.10
CA ARG A 61 21.33 -18.93 -35.46
C ARG A 61 20.03 -19.65 -35.81
N LEU A 62 18.91 -19.22 -35.23
CA LEU A 62 17.56 -19.79 -35.44
C LEU A 62 16.75 -19.06 -36.53
N PRO A 63 17.41 -18.27 -37.39
CA PRO A 63 16.82 -17.13 -38.12
C PRO A 63 15.53 -16.51 -37.53
N ASP A 64 15.47 -16.28 -36.22
CA ASP A 64 14.29 -15.75 -35.54
C ASP A 64 14.37 -14.23 -35.44
N HIS A 65 13.73 -13.54 -36.39
CA HIS A 65 13.76 -12.07 -36.48
C HIS A 65 13.02 -11.38 -35.32
N ASP A 66 11.96 -11.99 -34.79
CA ASP A 66 11.20 -11.42 -33.67
C ASP A 66 12.01 -11.52 -32.38
N LEU A 67 12.66 -12.66 -32.15
CA LEU A 67 13.59 -12.83 -31.04
C LEU A 67 14.76 -11.85 -31.15
N LEU A 68 15.30 -11.64 -32.35
CA LEU A 68 16.40 -10.71 -32.60
C LEU A 68 15.98 -9.27 -32.30
N ALA A 69 14.79 -8.84 -32.70
CA ALA A 69 14.27 -7.51 -32.39
C ALA A 69 14.13 -7.29 -30.88
N SER A 70 13.65 -8.30 -30.14
CA SER A 70 13.55 -8.22 -28.68
C SER A 70 14.91 -8.20 -27.98
N ALA A 71 15.90 -8.95 -28.50
CA ALA A 71 17.23 -9.07 -27.92
C ALA A 71 18.14 -7.87 -28.21
N THR A 72 17.83 -7.05 -29.21
CA THR A 72 18.61 -5.86 -29.61
C THR A 72 18.13 -4.56 -28.95
N LEU A 73 17.16 -4.64 -28.03
CA LEU A 73 16.68 -3.49 -27.28
C LEU A 73 17.82 -2.85 -26.48
N SER A 74 18.05 -1.56 -26.72
CA SER A 74 19.07 -0.79 -25.99
C SER A 74 18.60 -0.43 -24.58
N ASN A 75 19.56 -0.31 -23.65
CA ASN A 75 19.29 0.20 -22.30
C ASN A 75 18.57 1.57 -22.30
N LYS A 76 18.84 2.42 -23.31
CA LYS A 76 18.17 3.71 -23.48
C LYS A 76 16.69 3.55 -23.83
N GLN A 77 16.34 2.59 -24.69
CA GLN A 77 14.95 2.29 -25.04
C GLN A 77 14.21 1.71 -23.82
N LEU A 78 14.80 0.72 -23.15
CA LEU A 78 14.23 0.10 -21.96
C LEU A 78 13.96 1.10 -20.84
N ARG A 79 14.89 2.03 -20.60
CA ARG A 79 14.73 3.08 -19.57
C ARG A 79 13.54 4.02 -19.86
N LYS A 80 13.27 4.31 -21.14
CA LYS A 80 12.17 5.19 -21.58
C LYS A 80 10.79 4.54 -21.50
N LEU A 81 10.71 3.21 -21.35
CA LEU A 81 9.43 2.53 -21.25
C LEU A 81 8.70 2.92 -19.96
N ARG A 82 7.39 3.14 -20.09
CA ARG A 82 6.49 3.25 -18.95
C ARG A 82 6.50 1.93 -18.16
N PRO A 83 6.28 1.94 -16.83
CA PRO A 83 6.43 0.74 -16.00
C PRO A 83 5.69 -0.50 -16.51
N LEU A 84 4.42 -0.37 -16.92
CA LEU A 84 3.64 -1.48 -17.47
C LEU A 84 4.25 -2.06 -18.75
N ALA A 85 4.66 -1.18 -19.68
CA ALA A 85 5.30 -1.60 -20.93
C ALA A 85 6.67 -2.23 -20.66
N PHE A 86 7.44 -1.68 -19.72
CA PHE A 86 8.72 -2.24 -19.30
C PHE A 86 8.56 -3.66 -18.76
N THR A 87 7.60 -3.89 -17.85
CA THR A 87 7.27 -5.21 -17.33
C THR A 87 6.88 -6.18 -18.45
N GLY A 88 6.01 -5.74 -19.37
CA GLY A 88 5.58 -6.57 -20.50
C GLY A 88 6.73 -6.99 -21.39
N VAL A 89 7.63 -6.06 -21.72
CA VAL A 89 8.83 -6.33 -22.54
C VAL A 89 9.79 -7.28 -21.83
N VAL A 90 10.11 -7.04 -20.56
CA VAL A 90 11.03 -7.92 -19.79
C VAL A 90 10.46 -9.32 -19.63
N LYS A 91 9.15 -9.43 -19.39
CA LYS A 91 8.45 -10.73 -19.34
C LYS A 91 8.54 -11.45 -20.68
N ALA A 92 8.24 -10.78 -21.79
CA ALA A 92 8.33 -11.38 -23.12
C ALA A 92 9.74 -11.88 -23.46
N ILE A 93 10.79 -11.16 -23.03
CA ILE A 93 12.19 -11.61 -23.20
C ILE A 93 12.47 -12.88 -22.40
N LEU A 94 12.00 -12.96 -21.15
CA LEU A 94 12.16 -14.15 -20.31
C LEU A 94 11.35 -15.35 -20.81
N ASP A 95 10.15 -15.11 -21.33
CA ASP A 95 9.29 -16.13 -21.94
C ASP A 95 9.94 -16.66 -23.23
N SER A 96 10.49 -15.77 -24.05
CA SER A 96 11.30 -16.12 -25.22
C SER A 96 12.52 -16.97 -24.88
N ALA A 97 13.22 -16.64 -23.78
CA ALA A 97 14.34 -17.45 -23.29
C ALA A 97 13.91 -18.84 -22.80
N ALA A 98 12.64 -19.02 -22.43
CA ALA A 98 12.08 -20.29 -21.98
C ALA A 98 11.50 -21.16 -23.11
N ARG A 99 11.45 -20.65 -24.35
CA ARG A 99 10.96 -21.44 -25.50
C ARG A 99 11.78 -22.71 -25.70
N ALA A 100 11.13 -23.79 -26.13
CA ALA A 100 11.73 -25.12 -26.23
C ALA A 100 12.91 -25.21 -27.21
N ASP A 101 12.91 -24.36 -28.25
CA ASP A 101 13.97 -24.21 -29.24
C ASP A 101 15.15 -23.35 -28.77
N VAL A 102 14.91 -22.42 -27.82
CA VAL A 102 15.91 -21.46 -27.33
C VAL A 102 16.58 -21.94 -26.03
N ALA A 103 15.81 -22.48 -25.09
CA ALA A 103 16.29 -22.86 -23.75
C ALA A 103 17.47 -23.86 -23.75
N PRO A 104 17.50 -24.90 -24.62
CA PRO A 104 18.65 -25.81 -24.69
C PRO A 104 19.92 -25.09 -25.16
N LEU A 105 19.80 -24.12 -26.06
CA LEU A 105 20.93 -23.35 -26.58
C LEU A 105 21.48 -22.36 -25.55
N LEU A 106 20.61 -21.77 -24.72
CA LEU A 106 21.02 -20.96 -23.57
C LEU A 106 21.72 -21.81 -22.50
N THR A 107 21.21 -23.02 -22.25
CA THR A 107 21.80 -23.96 -21.29
C THR A 107 23.23 -24.34 -21.68
N LYS A 108 23.51 -24.53 -22.97
CA LYS A 108 24.88 -24.75 -23.49
C LYS A 108 25.83 -23.58 -23.24
N GLN A 109 25.30 -22.37 -23.00
CA GLN A 109 26.07 -21.18 -22.64
C GLN A 109 26.15 -20.96 -21.13
N GLY A 110 25.70 -21.91 -20.31
CA GLY A 110 25.67 -21.80 -18.85
C GLY A 110 24.48 -21.00 -18.30
N LEU A 111 23.60 -20.49 -19.16
CA LEU A 111 22.37 -19.77 -18.75
C LEU A 111 21.26 -20.77 -18.43
N THR A 112 21.37 -21.39 -17.27
CA THR A 112 20.36 -22.32 -16.74
C THR A 112 19.21 -21.58 -16.07
N ALA A 113 18.12 -22.29 -15.79
CA ALA A 113 16.99 -21.73 -15.05
C ALA A 113 17.40 -21.14 -13.69
N THR A 114 18.41 -21.74 -13.03
CA THR A 114 18.96 -21.26 -11.75
C THR A 114 19.69 -19.93 -11.91
N VAL A 115 20.48 -19.77 -12.97
CA VAL A 115 21.21 -18.52 -13.25
C VAL A 115 20.25 -17.38 -13.64
N LEU A 116 19.12 -17.71 -14.27
CA LEU A 116 18.08 -16.74 -14.62
C LEU A 116 17.09 -16.46 -13.47
N LYS A 117 17.18 -17.19 -12.35
CA LYS A 117 16.29 -17.03 -11.19
C LYS A 117 16.34 -15.59 -10.63
N PRO A 118 17.51 -14.96 -10.38
CA PRO A 118 17.56 -13.59 -9.87
C PRO A 118 16.83 -12.59 -10.77
N LEU A 119 16.91 -12.75 -12.09
CA LEU A 119 16.21 -11.88 -13.05
C LEU A 119 14.69 -12.05 -12.97
N ARG A 120 14.20 -13.28 -12.77
CA ARG A 120 12.76 -13.57 -12.56
C ARG A 120 12.25 -13.06 -11.22
N ASP A 121 13.05 -13.22 -10.18
CA ASP A 121 12.73 -12.74 -8.83
C ASP A 121 12.65 -11.20 -8.83
N ALA A 122 13.59 -10.52 -9.49
CA ALA A 122 13.58 -9.06 -9.67
C ALA A 122 12.38 -8.58 -10.50
N LEU A 123 11.96 -9.32 -11.55
CA LEU A 123 10.75 -9.00 -12.30
C LEU A 123 9.49 -9.09 -11.42
N THR A 124 9.40 -10.13 -10.59
CA THR A 124 8.29 -10.36 -9.66
C THR A 124 8.23 -9.26 -8.59
N ALA A 125 9.39 -8.89 -8.03
CA ALA A 125 9.52 -7.80 -7.08
C ALA A 125 9.06 -6.47 -7.70
N PHE A 126 9.47 -6.16 -8.94
CA PHE A 126 9.05 -4.95 -9.64
C PHE A 126 7.55 -4.94 -9.93
N GLN A 127 6.97 -6.07 -10.37
CA GLN A 127 5.53 -6.22 -10.61
C GLN A 127 4.69 -5.96 -9.37
N THR A 128 5.19 -6.36 -8.20
CA THR A 128 4.51 -6.19 -6.91
C THR A 128 4.66 -4.76 -6.38
N ALA A 129 5.86 -4.19 -6.48
CA ALA A 129 6.16 -2.86 -5.94
C ALA A 129 5.54 -1.72 -6.77
N GLN A 130 5.40 -1.89 -8.09
CA GLN A 130 4.90 -0.85 -8.99
C GLN A 130 3.48 -0.35 -8.64
N PRO A 131 2.47 -1.22 -8.40
CA PRO A 131 1.13 -0.77 -8.03
C PRO A 131 0.99 -0.42 -6.54
N ALA A 132 1.92 -0.87 -5.68
CA ALA A 132 1.79 -0.78 -4.22
C ALA A 132 1.59 0.65 -3.72
N THR A 133 2.27 1.64 -4.31
CA THR A 133 2.09 3.06 -3.96
C THR A 133 0.66 3.54 -4.27
N ARG A 134 0.12 3.20 -5.44
CA ARG A 134 -1.26 3.60 -5.83
C ARG A 134 -2.30 2.91 -4.96
N GLN A 135 -2.11 1.61 -4.68
CA GLN A 135 -2.99 0.86 -3.78
C GLN A 135 -2.99 1.48 -2.38
N THR A 136 -1.82 1.77 -1.82
CA THR A 136 -1.70 2.41 -0.50
C THR A 136 -2.36 3.80 -0.47
N ILE A 137 -2.25 4.59 -1.55
CA ILE A 137 -2.95 5.89 -1.64
C ILE A 137 -4.47 5.68 -1.65
N ASN A 138 -4.98 4.76 -2.45
CA ASN A 138 -6.42 4.47 -2.50
C ASN A 138 -6.93 3.97 -1.15
N GLU A 139 -6.20 3.07 -0.50
CA GLU A 139 -6.51 2.58 0.85
C GLU A 139 -6.57 3.72 1.88
N ARG A 140 -5.63 4.67 1.82
CA ARG A 140 -5.66 5.85 2.69
C ARG A 140 -6.89 6.73 2.43
N ILE A 141 -7.28 6.94 1.18
CA ILE A 141 -8.46 7.73 0.82
C ILE A 141 -9.72 7.07 1.38
N VAL A 142 -9.87 5.76 1.15
CA VAL A 142 -11.00 4.98 1.66
C VAL A 142 -11.03 4.97 3.19
N ALA A 143 -9.88 4.76 3.84
CA ALA A 143 -9.78 4.80 5.29
C ALA A 143 -10.07 6.22 5.85
N GLY A 144 -9.69 7.27 5.12
CA GLY A 144 -10.00 8.65 5.47
C GLY A 144 -11.49 8.95 5.42
N ALA A 145 -12.17 8.57 4.34
CA ALA A 145 -13.62 8.72 4.21
C ALA A 145 -14.37 7.94 5.31
N ALA A 146 -14.00 6.68 5.53
CA ALA A 146 -14.59 5.87 6.60
C ALA A 146 -14.36 6.49 8.00
N LEU A 147 -13.19 7.10 8.23
CA LEU A 147 -12.91 7.80 9.48
C LEU A 147 -13.78 9.05 9.66
N GLU A 148 -13.99 9.84 8.60
CA GLU A 148 -14.86 11.02 8.63
C GLU A 148 -16.32 10.65 8.91
N ASP A 149 -16.82 9.57 8.30
CA ASP A 149 -18.17 9.05 8.54
C ASP A 149 -18.34 8.57 9.99
N LEU A 150 -17.38 7.78 10.49
CA LEU A 150 -17.39 7.29 11.87
C LEU A 150 -17.32 8.44 12.89
N LEU A 151 -16.49 9.45 12.64
CA LEU A 151 -16.40 10.63 13.51
C LEU A 151 -17.69 11.46 13.49
N SER A 152 -18.32 11.60 12.33
CA SER A 152 -19.60 12.32 12.21
C SER A 152 -20.71 11.62 12.97
N ALA A 153 -20.84 10.29 12.81
CA ALA A 153 -21.81 9.48 13.56
C ALA A 153 -21.59 9.57 15.08
N LEU A 154 -20.33 9.51 15.52
CA LEU A 154 -19.99 9.60 16.95
C LEU A 154 -20.26 11.01 17.50
N MET A 155 -20.05 12.05 16.70
CA MET A 155 -20.42 13.43 17.06
C MET A 155 -21.94 13.62 17.16
N ASP A 156 -22.73 12.95 16.33
CA ASP A 156 -24.19 13.01 16.41
C ASP A 156 -24.74 12.31 17.65
N GLU A 157 -24.20 11.14 18.01
CA GLU A 157 -24.56 10.47 19.27
C GLU A 157 -24.24 11.33 20.49
N VAL A 158 -23.09 11.99 20.45
CA VAL A 158 -22.67 12.89 21.50
C VAL A 158 -23.57 14.14 21.57
N ARG A 159 -24.05 14.66 20.43
CA ARG A 159 -25.05 15.75 20.41
C ARG A 159 -26.39 15.30 20.98
N GLN A 160 -26.79 14.06 20.71
CA GLN A 160 -28.01 13.46 21.29
C GLN A 160 -27.87 13.33 22.81
N LEU A 161 -26.72 12.83 23.30
CA LEU A 161 -26.42 12.79 24.73
C LEU A 161 -26.42 14.20 25.35
N ASP A 162 -25.83 15.19 24.69
CA ASP A 162 -25.86 16.59 25.12
C ASP A 162 -27.31 17.12 25.23
N ALA A 163 -28.22 16.67 24.36
CA ALA A 163 -29.64 17.03 24.41
C ALA A 163 -30.36 16.33 25.57
N ASP A 164 -30.17 15.02 25.72
CA ASP A 164 -30.81 14.21 26.77
C ASP A 164 -30.34 14.65 28.17
N MET A 165 -29.06 15.01 28.31
CA MET A 165 -28.49 15.48 29.57
C MET A 165 -29.10 16.80 30.06
N LYS A 166 -29.70 17.62 29.19
CA LYS A 166 -30.36 18.88 29.59
C LYS A 166 -31.51 18.65 30.55
N ALA A 167 -32.22 17.51 30.48
CA ALA A 167 -33.29 17.18 31.42
C ALA A 167 -32.80 17.13 32.87
N PHE A 168 -31.55 16.69 33.09
CA PHE A 168 -30.94 16.62 34.41
C PHE A 168 -30.64 17.99 35.01
N LYS A 169 -30.66 19.08 34.23
CA LYS A 169 -30.61 20.44 34.78
C LYS A 169 -31.74 20.70 35.79
N LEU A 170 -32.88 20.04 35.60
CA LEU A 170 -34.05 20.13 36.48
C LEU A 170 -34.12 18.95 37.46
N LEU A 171 -33.77 17.73 37.00
CA LEU A 171 -33.95 16.50 37.79
C LEU A 171 -32.78 16.21 38.75
N ASN A 172 -31.54 16.51 38.36
CA ASN A 172 -30.34 16.27 39.16
C ASN A 172 -29.21 17.21 38.71
N ARG A 173 -29.20 18.40 39.30
CA ARG A 173 -28.29 19.47 38.91
C ARG A 173 -26.81 19.14 39.11
N PRO A 174 -26.38 18.49 40.21
CA PRO A 174 -25.00 18.03 40.37
C PRO A 174 -24.52 17.11 39.23
N LEU A 175 -25.37 16.19 38.76
CA LEU A 175 -25.04 15.28 37.65
C LEU A 175 -24.85 16.05 36.33
N TYR A 176 -25.74 17.00 36.04
CA TYR A 176 -25.63 17.84 34.86
C TYR A 176 -24.37 18.73 34.87
N GLU A 177 -24.06 19.35 36.01
CA GLU A 177 -22.86 20.19 36.15
C GLU A 177 -21.57 19.36 36.03
N GLY A 178 -21.53 18.16 36.62
CA GLY A 178 -20.44 17.20 36.45
C GLY A 178 -20.24 16.78 34.98
N TYR A 179 -21.32 16.47 34.27
CA TYR A 179 -21.29 16.13 32.84
C TYR A 179 -20.74 17.29 31.98
N VAL A 180 -21.22 18.51 32.20
CA VAL A 180 -20.75 19.70 31.45
C VAL A 180 -19.26 19.96 31.70
N GLN A 181 -18.76 19.75 32.91
CA GLN A 181 -17.33 19.89 33.20
C GLN A 181 -16.51 18.80 32.51
N ALA A 182 -16.95 17.54 32.53
CA ALA A 182 -16.31 16.45 31.79
C ALA A 182 -16.28 16.74 30.28
N ARG A 183 -17.34 17.32 29.71
CA ARG A 183 -17.45 17.71 28.29
C ARG A 183 -16.40 18.77 27.88
N LYS A 184 -16.10 19.71 28.78
CA LYS A 184 -15.08 20.76 28.56
C LYS A 184 -13.67 20.18 28.53
N LEU A 185 -13.37 19.21 29.38
CA LEU A 185 -12.06 18.53 29.39
C LEU A 185 -11.81 17.75 28.09
N VAL A 186 -12.86 17.18 27.49
CA VAL A 186 -12.76 16.47 26.20
C VAL A 186 -12.53 17.45 25.04
N THR A 187 -13.04 18.68 25.11
CA THR A 187 -12.80 19.71 24.07
C THR A 187 -11.41 20.35 24.15
N THR A 188 -10.74 20.31 25.31
CA THR A 188 -9.39 20.91 25.51
C THR A 188 -8.22 19.91 25.40
N GLY A 189 -8.46 18.60 25.38
CA GLY A 189 -7.43 17.55 25.34
C GLY A 189 -6.58 17.42 24.06
N GLY A 190 -6.59 18.43 23.18
CA GLY A 190 -5.84 18.43 21.91
C GLY A 190 -4.45 19.07 21.95
N LYS A 191 -4.01 19.65 23.07
CA LYS A 191 -2.65 20.22 23.22
C LYS A 191 -2.01 19.71 24.49
N GLY A 192 -0.89 19.01 24.33
CA GLY A 192 -0.01 18.62 25.43
C GLY A 192 0.39 19.85 26.25
N GLY A 193 -0.06 19.88 27.49
CA GLY A 193 0.45 20.75 28.53
C GLY A 193 1.19 19.87 29.52
N SER A 194 2.51 19.83 29.40
CA SER A 194 3.39 19.44 30.49
C SER A 194 3.15 20.38 31.66
N GLU A 195 2.48 19.90 32.70
CA GLU A 195 2.44 20.60 33.98
C GLU A 195 3.78 20.42 34.69
N GLU A 196 4.52 21.53 34.78
CA GLU A 196 5.59 21.72 35.75
C GLU A 196 5.02 21.55 37.17
N VAL A 197 5.54 20.56 37.90
CA VAL A 197 5.33 20.46 39.35
C VAL A 197 6.35 21.37 40.02
N LYS A 198 5.84 22.38 40.74
CA LYS A 198 6.59 23.08 41.80
C LYS A 198 6.41 22.34 43.12
#